data_AF-A0A497PGU2-F1
#
_entry.id   AF-A0A497PGU2-F1
#
_cell.length_a   1.000
_cell.length_b   1.000
_cell.length_c   1.000
_cell.angle_alpha   90.00
_cell.angle_beta   90.00
_cell.angle_gamma   90.00
#
_symmetry.space_group_name_H-M   'P 1'
#
loop_
_entity.id
_entity.type
_entity.pdbx_description
1 polymer ?
#
loop_
_entity_poly.entity_id
_entity_poly.type
_entity_poly.pdbx_seq_one_letter_code
_entity_poly.pdbx_strand_id
1 'polypeptide(L)'
;MSEKEKQEMSDKSKHQHAEAFWLMKYTCQDCGHEEVIWNSRDGVTPFGIRCMACGEINMLHKGPDRYAPNHVPTVGQYIWITFPDSLRLPFGRGRVQSGDGTQFQVDDPQAMEEIAKGIADDMQPGEPYLLQWFPLPMGQEQRLLQQELQAIYRVIHHYAPDGFPLMEFDSRTARHPPGCPTQGRNQGRRPA
;
A
#
# COMPACT_ATOMS: atom_id res chain seq x y z
N MET A 1 -17.75 7.04 33.36
CA MET A 1 -17.41 6.10 32.28
C MET A 1 -18.66 5.39 31.83
N SER A 2 -19.04 5.59 30.57
CA SER A 2 -20.14 4.92 29.88
C SER A 2 -19.85 3.44 29.67
N GLU A 3 -20.89 2.64 29.42
CA GLU A 3 -20.74 1.22 29.07
C GLU A 3 -19.93 1.03 27.78
N LYS A 4 -20.04 1.96 26.84
CA LYS A 4 -19.28 1.98 25.59
C LYS A 4 -17.77 2.12 25.84
N GLU A 5 -17.36 3.01 26.74
CA GLU A 5 -15.95 3.19 27.10
C GLU A 5 -15.37 1.97 27.82
N LYS A 6 -16.18 1.27 28.64
CA LYS A 6 -15.76 0.03 29.30
C LYS A 6 -15.55 -1.11 28.30
N GLN A 7 -16.43 -1.23 27.32
CA GLN A 7 -16.33 -2.22 26.25
C GLN A 7 -15.10 -1.95 25.38
N GLU A 8 -14.87 -0.70 24.95
CA GLU A 8 -13.69 -0.31 24.18
C GLU A 8 -12.38 -0.58 24.94
N MET A 9 -12.33 -0.33 26.25
CA MET A 9 -11.17 -0.66 27.08
C MET A 9 -10.94 -2.18 27.18
N SER A 10 -12.01 -2.97 27.34
CA SER A 10 -11.93 -4.44 27.39
C SER A 10 -11.48 -5.05 26.07
N ASP A 11 -11.85 -4.45 24.94
CA ASP A 11 -11.44 -4.95 23.63
C ASP A 11 -10.00 -4.56 23.30
N LYS A 12 -9.52 -3.39 23.76
CA LYS A 12 -8.10 -2.99 23.66
C LYS A 12 -7.17 -3.93 24.43
N SER A 13 -7.58 -4.42 25.60
CA SER A 13 -6.72 -5.29 26.42
C SER A 13 -6.55 -6.70 25.86
N LYS A 14 -7.24 -7.05 24.78
CA LYS A 14 -7.16 -8.38 24.13
C LYS A 14 -6.09 -8.44 23.04
N HIS A 15 -5.62 -7.30 22.56
CA HIS A 15 -4.62 -7.21 21.49
C HIS A 15 -3.20 -7.25 22.08
N GLN A 16 -2.27 -7.83 21.34
CA GLN A 16 -0.86 -7.87 21.73
C GLN A 16 -0.23 -6.48 21.66
N HIS A 17 -0.69 -5.65 20.72
CA HIS A 17 -0.16 -4.32 20.48
C HIS A 17 -1.20 -3.23 20.75
N ALA A 18 -0.76 -2.18 21.45
CA ALA A 18 -1.63 -1.07 21.86
C ALA A 18 -2.22 -0.29 20.67
N GLU A 19 -1.55 -0.34 19.52
CA GLU A 19 -1.90 0.37 18.27
C GLU A 19 -2.74 -0.46 17.30
N ALA A 20 -3.14 -1.68 17.69
CA ALA A 20 -3.96 -2.55 16.85
C ALA A 20 -5.32 -1.92 16.57
N PHE A 21 -5.69 -1.79 15.29
CA PHE A 21 -6.96 -1.20 14.85
C PHE A 21 -7.11 0.31 15.08
N TRP A 22 -6.01 1.07 15.00
CA TRP A 22 -6.05 2.53 15.13
C TRP A 22 -5.95 3.24 13.78
N LEU A 23 -6.63 4.38 13.68
CA LEU A 23 -6.38 5.38 12.64
C LEU A 23 -5.24 6.28 13.10
N MET A 24 -4.19 6.32 12.28
CA MET A 24 -2.94 6.99 12.60
C MET A 24 -2.68 8.13 11.63
N LYS A 25 -2.33 9.30 12.17
CA LYS A 25 -2.04 10.49 11.36
C LYS A 25 -0.56 10.55 11.00
N TYR A 26 -0.26 10.63 9.72
CA TYR A 26 1.09 10.83 9.18
C TYR A 26 1.20 12.21 8.52
N THR A 27 2.34 12.88 8.69
CA THR A 27 2.63 14.16 8.07
C THR A 27 4.04 14.16 7.49
N CYS A 28 4.16 14.50 6.21
CA CYS A 28 5.45 14.73 5.55
C CYS A 28 6.11 16.00 6.07
N GLN A 29 7.34 15.89 6.57
CA GLN A 29 8.09 17.05 7.06
C GLN A 29 8.60 17.95 5.92
N ASP A 30 8.70 17.44 4.69
CA ASP A 30 9.22 18.21 3.56
C ASP A 30 8.12 18.98 2.82
N CYS A 31 7.03 18.29 2.43
CA CYS A 31 5.97 18.90 1.62
C CYS A 31 4.67 19.21 2.40
N GLY A 32 4.59 18.85 3.68
CA GLY A 32 3.42 19.09 4.52
C GLY A 32 2.20 18.19 4.22
N HIS A 33 2.31 17.24 3.28
CA HIS A 33 1.24 16.30 2.97
C HIS A 33 0.83 15.49 4.21
N GLU A 34 -0.47 15.38 4.46
CA GLU A 34 -1.05 14.62 5.57
C GLU A 34 -1.85 13.43 5.03
N GLU A 35 -1.79 12.29 5.73
CA GLU A 35 -2.58 11.10 5.44
C GLU A 35 -3.06 10.45 6.74
N VAL A 36 -4.24 9.83 6.70
CA VAL A 36 -4.77 9.04 7.82
C VAL A 36 -4.81 7.57 7.41
N ILE A 37 -3.89 6.80 7.99
CA ILE A 37 -3.67 5.40 7.66
C ILE A 37 -4.34 4.54 8.73
N TRP A 38 -5.12 3.55 8.33
CA TRP A 38 -5.71 2.61 9.28
C TRP A 38 -4.79 1.43 9.52
N ASN A 39 -4.43 1.15 10.78
CA ASN A 39 -3.72 -0.07 11.13
C ASN A 39 -4.72 -1.23 11.33
N SER A 40 -4.95 -2.07 10.32
CA SER A 40 -5.94 -3.16 10.41
C SER A 40 -5.41 -4.45 11.03
N ARG A 41 -4.21 -4.42 11.61
CA ARG A 41 -3.52 -5.59 12.17
C ARG A 41 -3.16 -5.39 13.64
N ASP A 42 -2.97 -6.50 14.33
CA ASP A 42 -2.39 -6.54 15.67
C ASP A 42 -0.88 -6.78 15.57
N GLY A 43 -0.13 -5.67 15.41
CA GLY A 43 1.31 -5.71 15.18
C GLY A 43 1.91 -4.31 15.17
N VAL A 44 3.25 -4.24 15.18
CA VAL A 44 4.01 -2.98 15.22
C VAL A 44 3.81 -2.16 13.94
N THR A 45 3.41 -0.90 14.06
CA THR A 45 3.24 0.00 12.90
C THR A 45 4.52 0.82 12.64
N PRO A 46 4.91 1.04 11.37
CA PRO A 46 6.05 1.89 11.06
C PRO A 46 5.86 3.34 11.51
N PHE A 47 6.88 3.92 12.15
CA PHE A 47 6.89 5.33 12.57
C PHE A 47 7.08 6.31 11.40
N GLY A 48 7.80 5.86 10.36
CA GLY A 48 8.10 6.66 9.18
C GLY A 48 7.88 5.88 7.89
N ILE A 49 7.39 6.56 6.87
CA ILE A 49 7.14 6.03 5.54
C ILE A 49 7.60 6.99 4.45
N ARG A 50 7.65 6.49 3.22
CA ARG A 50 7.77 7.33 2.03
C ARG A 50 6.51 8.17 1.85
N CYS A 51 6.67 9.45 1.57
CA CYS A 51 5.57 10.34 1.28
C CYS A 51 4.91 9.98 -0.06
N MET A 52 3.60 9.81 -0.05
CA MET A 52 2.83 9.47 -1.25
C MET A 52 2.71 10.63 -2.25
N ALA A 53 2.96 11.86 -1.81
CA ALA A 53 2.90 13.06 -2.64
C ALA A 53 4.25 13.43 -3.28
N CYS A 54 5.33 13.49 -2.50
CA CYS A 54 6.64 13.90 -3.00
C CYS A 54 7.64 12.76 -3.19
N GLY A 55 7.35 11.55 -2.67
CA GLY A 55 8.25 10.41 -2.76
C GLY A 55 9.41 10.43 -1.77
N GLU A 56 9.57 11.43 -0.90
CA GLU A 56 10.65 11.47 0.10
C GLU A 56 10.37 10.62 1.35
N ILE A 57 11.41 10.08 1.99
CA ILE A 57 11.29 9.23 3.20
C ILE A 57 11.21 10.10 4.46
N ASN A 58 10.23 11.01 4.51
CA ASN A 58 10.07 11.97 5.61
C ASN A 58 8.60 12.11 6.06
N MET A 59 7.76 11.11 5.78
CA MET A 59 6.38 11.07 6.25
C MET A 59 6.29 10.34 7.57
N LEU A 60 6.10 11.11 8.65
CA LEU A 60 6.21 10.63 10.03
C LEU A 60 4.86 10.64 10.74
N HIS A 61 4.66 9.66 11.61
CA HIS A 61 3.52 9.62 12.52
C HIS A 61 3.53 10.82 13.49
N LYS A 62 2.39 11.50 13.65
CA LYS A 62 2.27 12.76 14.42
C LYS A 62 1.14 12.80 15.47
N GLY A 63 0.25 11.80 15.51
CA GLY A 63 -0.85 11.70 16.48
C GLY A 63 -1.85 12.88 16.48
N PRO A 64 -2.88 12.86 17.35
CA PRO A 64 -3.32 11.73 18.17
C PRO A 64 -4.02 10.66 17.33
N ASP A 65 -3.88 9.41 17.73
CA ASP A 65 -4.50 8.28 17.03
C ASP A 65 -5.89 8.00 17.57
N ARG A 66 -6.73 7.39 16.74
CA ARG A 66 -8.10 7.00 17.11
C ARG A 66 -8.31 5.50 16.96
N TYR A 67 -8.57 4.82 18.07
CA TYR A 67 -8.99 3.41 18.04
C TYR A 67 -10.31 3.26 17.25
N ALA A 68 -10.29 2.38 16.25
CA ALA A 68 -11.38 2.18 15.32
C ALA A 68 -11.42 0.71 14.83
N PRO A 69 -11.80 -0.25 15.70
CA PRO A 69 -11.84 -1.69 15.37
C PRO A 69 -12.84 -2.06 14.27
N ASN A 70 -13.89 -1.26 14.13
CA ASN A 70 -14.94 -1.46 13.12
C ASN A 70 -14.80 -0.48 11.94
N HIS A 71 -13.60 0.08 11.73
CA HIS A 71 -13.38 1.01 10.61
C HIS A 71 -13.57 0.31 9.27
N VAL A 72 -14.24 0.98 8.35
CA VAL A 72 -14.38 0.55 6.96
C VAL A 72 -13.62 1.55 6.10
N PRO A 73 -12.52 1.14 5.46
CA PRO A 73 -11.70 2.05 4.66
C PRO A 73 -12.48 2.70 3.51
N THR A 74 -12.24 3.98 3.29
CA THR A 74 -12.76 4.69 2.11
C THR A 74 -11.91 4.37 0.89
N VAL A 75 -12.50 4.51 -0.30
CA VAL A 75 -11.77 4.35 -1.56
C VAL A 75 -10.57 5.29 -1.59
N GLY A 76 -9.39 4.77 -1.92
CA GLY A 76 -8.13 5.50 -1.94
C GLY A 76 -7.45 5.64 -0.57
N GLN A 77 -8.06 5.19 0.53
CA GLN A 77 -7.44 5.25 1.86
C GLN A 77 -6.33 4.22 2.00
N TYR A 78 -5.23 4.59 2.65
CA TYR A 78 -4.15 3.67 2.99
C TYR A 78 -4.45 2.87 4.26
N ILE A 79 -4.02 1.60 4.28
CA ILE A 79 -4.23 0.64 5.34
C ILE A 79 -2.93 -0.12 5.57
N TRP A 80 -2.52 -0.29 6.83
CA TRP A 80 -1.53 -1.30 7.20
C TRP A 80 -2.20 -2.65 7.33
N ILE A 81 -1.80 -3.59 6.47
CA ILE A 81 -2.16 -4.99 6.56
C ILE A 81 -0.95 -5.81 6.98
N THR A 82 -1.17 -7.04 7.41
CA THR A 82 -0.07 -8.02 7.50
C THR A 82 0.36 -8.36 6.09
N PHE A 83 1.67 -8.33 5.83
CA PHE A 83 2.23 -8.67 4.54
C PHE A 83 1.80 -10.09 4.15
N PRO A 84 1.03 -10.28 3.06
CA PRO A 84 0.57 -11.59 2.63
C PRO A 84 1.74 -12.49 2.19
N ASP A 85 1.76 -13.74 2.64
CA ASP A 85 2.85 -14.67 2.27
C ASP A 85 2.91 -14.93 0.76
N SER A 86 1.76 -14.95 0.10
CA SER A 86 1.64 -15.06 -1.37
C SER A 86 2.34 -13.94 -2.14
N LEU A 87 2.70 -12.84 -1.46
CA LEU A 87 3.35 -11.67 -2.05
C LEU A 87 4.84 -11.58 -1.89
N ARG A 88 5.46 -12.44 -1.07
CA ARG A 88 6.88 -12.29 -0.76
C ARG A 88 7.74 -12.41 -2.01
N LEU A 89 7.49 -13.43 -2.83
CA LEU A 89 8.23 -13.62 -4.07
C LEU A 89 7.92 -12.55 -5.15
N PRO A 90 6.65 -12.19 -5.44
CA PRO A 90 6.35 -11.04 -6.29
C PRO A 90 7.04 -9.74 -5.82
N PHE A 91 7.11 -9.51 -4.51
CA PHE A 91 7.79 -8.34 -3.95
C PHE A 91 9.30 -8.40 -4.11
N GLY A 92 9.92 -9.56 -3.86
CA GLY A 92 11.33 -9.79 -4.12
C GLY A 92 11.69 -9.51 -5.58
N ARG A 93 10.89 -10.02 -6.52
CA ARG A 93 11.07 -9.75 -7.97
C ARG A 93 10.96 -8.27 -8.28
N GLY A 94 9.96 -7.59 -7.75
CA GLY A 94 9.81 -6.14 -7.91
C GLY A 94 11.02 -5.37 -7.36
N ARG A 95 11.54 -5.76 -6.20
CA ARG A 95 12.75 -5.14 -5.63
C ARG A 95 13.97 -5.31 -6.55
N VAL A 96 14.17 -6.48 -7.14
CA VAL A 96 15.24 -6.70 -8.12
C VAL A 96 15.04 -5.81 -9.34
N GLN A 97 13.83 -5.76 -9.89
CA GLN A 97 13.48 -4.92 -11.05
C GLN A 97 13.67 -3.42 -10.79
N SER A 98 13.52 -2.95 -9.55
CA SER A 98 13.80 -1.55 -9.21
C SER A 98 15.28 -1.16 -9.37
N GLY A 99 16.16 -2.14 -9.51
CA GLY A 99 17.57 -1.94 -9.86
C GLY A 99 17.82 -1.65 -11.33
N ASP A 100 16.85 -1.85 -12.22
CA ASP A 100 16.99 -1.64 -13.66
C ASP A 100 17.42 -0.20 -13.98
N GLY A 101 18.46 -0.04 -14.80
CA GLY A 101 19.04 1.25 -15.14
C GLY A 101 19.90 1.87 -14.02
N THR A 102 20.12 1.18 -12.92
CA THR A 102 21.01 1.61 -11.82
C THR A 102 22.29 0.78 -11.78
N GLN A 103 23.23 1.15 -10.89
CA GLN A 103 24.43 0.34 -10.61
C GLN A 103 24.13 -1.04 -10.01
N PHE A 104 22.88 -1.30 -9.60
CA PHE A 104 22.43 -2.58 -9.02
C PHE A 104 21.67 -3.46 -10.02
N GLN A 105 21.66 -3.11 -11.31
CA GLN A 105 21.02 -3.91 -12.35
C GLN A 105 21.62 -5.31 -12.42
N VAL A 106 20.76 -6.32 -12.61
CA VAL A 106 21.14 -7.73 -12.77
C VAL A 106 20.55 -8.21 -14.08
N ASP A 107 21.41 -8.51 -15.06
CA ASP A 107 20.97 -8.92 -16.41
C ASP A 107 20.67 -10.41 -16.53
N ASP A 108 21.22 -11.23 -15.62
CA ASP A 108 21.03 -12.69 -15.65
C ASP A 108 19.69 -13.08 -15.01
N PRO A 109 18.73 -13.65 -15.77
CA PRO A 109 17.40 -14.00 -15.24
C PRO A 109 17.44 -15.02 -14.09
N GLN A 110 18.42 -15.92 -14.09
CA GLN A 110 18.57 -16.89 -13.00
C GLN A 110 19.01 -16.20 -11.71
N ALA A 111 20.05 -15.36 -11.77
CA ALA A 111 20.49 -14.54 -10.64
C ALA A 111 19.37 -13.62 -10.12
N MET A 112 18.58 -12.99 -11.01
CA MET A 112 17.43 -12.19 -10.61
C MET A 112 16.43 -12.99 -9.76
N GLU A 113 16.11 -14.22 -10.17
CA GLU A 113 15.17 -15.08 -9.45
C GLU A 113 15.75 -15.58 -8.11
N GLU A 114 17.04 -15.89 -8.05
CA GLU A 114 17.72 -16.29 -6.80
C GLU A 114 17.76 -15.13 -5.79
N ILE A 115 18.07 -13.91 -6.25
CA ILE A 115 18.05 -12.71 -5.41
C ILE A 115 16.62 -12.41 -4.93
N ALA A 116 15.63 -12.52 -5.82
CA ALA A 116 14.23 -12.31 -5.47
C ALA A 116 13.75 -13.29 -4.38
N LYS A 117 14.17 -14.56 -4.45
CA LYS A 117 13.91 -15.55 -3.40
C LYS A 117 14.60 -15.19 -2.09
N GLY A 118 15.88 -14.79 -2.14
CA GLY A 118 16.59 -14.32 -0.94
C GLY A 118 15.87 -13.16 -0.25
N ILE A 119 15.44 -12.15 -1.02
CA ILE A 119 14.65 -11.03 -0.49
C ILE A 119 13.32 -11.51 0.12
N ALA A 120 12.63 -12.45 -0.54
CA ALA A 120 11.37 -13.00 -0.05
C ALA A 120 11.52 -13.80 1.25
N ASP A 121 12.62 -14.54 1.38
CA ASP A 121 12.94 -15.38 2.55
C ASP A 121 13.35 -14.53 3.76
N ASP A 122 13.97 -13.36 3.54
CA ASP A 122 14.34 -12.42 4.60
C ASP A 122 13.12 -11.74 5.24
N MET A 123 11.96 -11.71 4.55
CA MET A 123 10.74 -11.09 5.07
C MET A 123 10.19 -11.85 6.28
N GLN A 124 9.98 -11.14 7.38
CA GLN A 124 9.45 -11.74 8.60
C GLN A 124 7.93 -11.89 8.55
N PRO A 125 7.37 -13.00 9.09
CA PRO A 125 5.94 -13.12 9.29
C PRO A 125 5.38 -11.95 10.12
N GLY A 126 4.24 -11.41 9.70
CA GLY A 126 3.61 -10.30 10.43
C GLY A 126 4.15 -8.92 10.08
N GLU A 127 5.08 -8.80 9.14
CA GLU A 127 5.58 -7.49 8.69
C GLU A 127 4.43 -6.59 8.20
N PRO A 128 4.47 -5.28 8.50
CA PRO A 128 3.47 -4.34 8.04
C PRO A 128 3.62 -4.06 6.55
N TYR A 129 2.51 -4.10 5.82
CA TYR A 129 2.44 -3.70 4.42
C TYR A 129 1.43 -2.57 4.22
N LEU A 130 1.83 -1.54 3.48
CA LEU A 130 0.99 -0.39 3.20
C LEU A 130 0.19 -0.62 1.91
N LEU A 131 -1.09 -0.91 2.06
CA LEU A 131 -2.03 -1.09 0.96
C LEU A 131 -2.90 0.16 0.79
N GLN A 132 -3.09 0.65 -0.43
CA GLN A 132 -4.16 1.61 -0.69
C GLN A 132 -5.42 0.89 -1.16
N TRP A 133 -6.52 1.19 -0.49
CA TRP A 133 -7.80 0.52 -0.61
C TRP A 133 -8.56 0.95 -1.85
N PHE A 134 -9.11 -0.01 -2.59
CA PHE A 134 -10.14 0.26 -3.59
C PHE A 134 -11.22 -0.82 -3.43
N PRO A 135 -12.51 -0.52 -3.24
CA PRO A 135 -13.52 -1.57 -3.20
C PRO A 135 -13.74 -2.13 -4.62
N LEU A 136 -13.54 -3.43 -4.81
CA LEU A 136 -14.14 -4.15 -5.92
C LEU A 136 -15.62 -4.41 -5.60
N PRO A 137 -16.52 -4.42 -6.59
CA PRO A 137 -17.94 -4.66 -6.37
C PRO A 137 -18.19 -6.14 -6.05
N MET A 138 -18.04 -6.55 -4.78
CA MET A 138 -18.15 -7.97 -4.37
C MET A 138 -18.54 -8.16 -2.88
N GLY A 139 -19.04 -9.35 -2.53
CA GLY A 139 -19.52 -9.75 -1.20
C GLY A 139 -18.43 -9.92 -0.12
N GLN A 140 -18.83 -10.21 1.13
CA GLN A 140 -17.98 -10.09 2.33
C GLN A 140 -16.79 -11.08 2.38
N GLU A 141 -16.95 -12.33 1.91
CA GLU A 141 -15.86 -13.32 1.80
C GLU A 141 -14.83 -12.98 0.71
N GLN A 142 -15.23 -12.23 -0.31
CA GLN A 142 -14.36 -11.84 -1.42
C GLN A 142 -13.41 -10.68 -1.03
N ARG A 143 -13.59 -10.07 0.15
CA ARG A 143 -12.78 -8.93 0.62
C ARG A 143 -11.35 -9.31 1.03
N LEU A 144 -11.15 -10.51 1.59
CA LEU A 144 -9.79 -10.99 1.98
C LEU A 144 -8.98 -11.37 0.73
N LEU A 145 -9.60 -12.13 -0.18
CA LEU A 145 -9.00 -12.44 -1.48
C LEU A 145 -8.71 -11.15 -2.28
N GLN A 146 -9.60 -10.15 -2.18
CA GLN A 146 -9.38 -8.83 -2.78
C GLN A 146 -8.19 -8.09 -2.16
N GLN A 147 -8.01 -8.14 -0.84
CA GLN A 147 -6.85 -7.52 -0.19
C GLN A 147 -5.55 -8.12 -0.70
N GLU A 148 -5.50 -9.45 -0.83
CA GLU A 148 -4.36 -10.14 -1.43
C GLU A 148 -4.18 -9.72 -2.89
N LEU A 149 -5.21 -9.85 -3.73
CA LEU A 149 -5.17 -9.51 -5.16
C LEU A 149 -4.75 -8.05 -5.43
N GLN A 150 -5.21 -7.10 -4.63
CA GLN A 150 -4.83 -5.69 -4.76
C GLN A 150 -3.40 -5.43 -4.33
N ALA A 151 -2.96 -6.11 -3.27
CA ALA A 151 -1.59 -6.04 -2.84
C ALA A 151 -0.67 -6.67 -3.92
N ILE A 152 -1.08 -7.77 -4.58
CA ILE A 152 -0.35 -8.36 -5.73
C ILE A 152 -0.24 -7.36 -6.86
N TYR A 153 -1.38 -6.82 -7.29
CA TYR A 153 -1.44 -5.88 -8.41
C TYR A 153 -0.54 -4.67 -8.19
N ARG A 154 -0.58 -4.06 -6.99
CA ARG A 154 0.23 -2.88 -6.69
C ARG A 154 1.71 -3.17 -6.56
N VAL A 155 2.11 -4.30 -5.98
CA VAL A 155 3.53 -4.68 -5.92
C VAL A 155 4.07 -4.79 -7.34
N ILE A 156 3.36 -5.50 -8.22
CA ILE A 156 3.76 -5.66 -9.62
C ILE A 156 3.89 -4.28 -10.30
N HIS A 157 2.90 -3.40 -10.16
CA HIS A 157 2.91 -2.11 -10.85
C HIS A 157 3.78 -1.02 -10.20
N HIS A 158 4.08 -1.10 -8.89
CA HIS A 158 4.98 -0.17 -8.23
C HIS A 158 6.43 -0.39 -8.64
N TYR A 159 6.80 -1.65 -8.88
CA TYR A 159 8.17 -2.03 -9.16
C TYR A 159 8.46 -2.36 -10.64
N ALA A 160 7.42 -2.65 -11.43
CA ALA A 160 7.53 -2.84 -12.88
C ALA A 160 6.33 -2.19 -13.61
N PRO A 161 6.36 -0.86 -13.82
CA PRO A 161 5.25 -0.14 -14.45
C PRO A 161 4.93 -0.64 -15.87
N ASP A 162 5.88 -1.28 -16.57
CA ASP A 162 5.77 -1.66 -17.98
C ASP A 162 5.71 -3.20 -18.25
N GLY A 163 5.56 -4.04 -17.22
CA GLY A 163 6.12 -5.41 -17.25
C GLY A 163 5.21 -6.64 -17.45
N PHE A 164 3.89 -6.56 -17.61
CA PHE A 164 3.08 -7.78 -17.87
C PHE A 164 1.92 -7.55 -18.86
N PRO A 165 1.78 -8.38 -19.91
CA PRO A 165 0.57 -8.38 -20.74
C PRO A 165 -0.59 -8.93 -19.92
N LEU A 166 -1.60 -8.09 -19.72
CA LEU A 166 -2.86 -8.42 -19.07
C LEU A 166 -3.54 -9.61 -19.77
N MET A 167 -4.07 -10.56 -19.01
CA MET A 167 -5.35 -11.15 -19.42
C MET A 167 -6.36 -10.01 -19.40
N GLU A 168 -6.76 -9.52 -20.57
CA GLU A 168 -7.70 -8.42 -20.73
C GLU A 168 -9.00 -8.73 -19.99
N PHE A 169 -9.27 -7.98 -18.93
CA PHE A 169 -10.61 -7.88 -18.36
C PHE A 169 -11.39 -6.88 -19.22
N ASP A 170 -12.36 -7.38 -20.00
CA ASP A 170 -13.19 -6.57 -20.90
C ASP A 170 -14.00 -5.54 -20.09
N SER A 171 -13.61 -4.28 -20.25
CA SER A 171 -14.12 -3.11 -19.54
C SER A 171 -15.37 -2.49 -20.19
N ARG A 172 -16.02 -3.16 -21.15
CA ARG A 172 -17.16 -2.61 -21.91
C ARG A 172 -18.42 -2.25 -21.10
N THR A 173 -18.46 -2.43 -19.78
CA THR A 173 -19.63 -2.07 -18.95
C THR A 173 -19.44 -0.94 -17.94
N ALA A 174 -18.25 -0.35 -17.78
CA ALA A 174 -18.05 0.72 -16.80
C ALA A 174 -17.81 2.09 -17.47
N ARG A 175 -18.90 2.82 -17.74
CA ARG A 175 -18.84 4.22 -18.22
C ARG A 175 -18.20 5.13 -17.17
N HIS A 176 -17.22 5.94 -17.59
CA HIS A 176 -16.66 7.03 -16.79
C HIS A 176 -17.71 8.13 -16.50
N PRO A 177 -17.67 8.77 -15.32
CA PRO A 177 -18.33 10.05 -15.12
C PRO A 177 -17.51 11.20 -15.75
N PRO A 178 -18.16 12.22 -16.34
CA PRO A 178 -17.47 13.34 -16.99
C PRO A 178 -16.99 14.38 -15.96
N GLY A 179 -15.77 14.90 -16.15
CA GLY A 179 -15.33 16.15 -15.52
C GLY A 179 -14.01 16.10 -14.79
N CYS A 180 -12.89 15.95 -15.51
CA CYS A 180 -11.60 16.43 -15.02
C CYS A 180 -10.83 17.05 -16.21
N PRO A 181 -10.50 18.35 -16.19
CA PRO A 181 -9.87 19.04 -17.30
C PRO A 181 -8.39 18.66 -17.40
N THR A 182 -8.01 18.06 -18.53
CA THR A 182 -6.61 17.81 -18.90
C THR A 182 -5.94 19.14 -19.28
N GLN A 183 -5.01 19.62 -18.46
CA GLN A 183 -4.14 20.71 -18.85
C GLN A 183 -3.14 20.21 -19.90
N GLY A 184 -3.23 20.77 -21.10
CA GLY A 184 -2.36 20.48 -22.23
C GLY A 184 -0.92 20.96 -21.98
N ARG A 185 0.04 20.05 -22.19
CA ARG A 185 1.45 20.42 -22.37
C ARG A 185 1.66 20.94 -23.78
N ASN A 186 1.99 22.23 -23.86
CA ASN A 186 2.48 22.91 -25.06
C ASN A 186 3.73 22.22 -25.62
N GLN A 187 3.69 21.83 -26.88
CA GLN A 187 4.87 21.46 -27.66
C GLN A 187 5.52 22.76 -28.18
N GLY A 188 6.68 23.10 -27.64
CA GLY A 188 7.50 24.22 -28.11
C GLY A 188 8.20 23.87 -29.43
N ARG A 189 7.82 24.58 -30.50
CA ARG A 189 8.56 24.67 -31.76
C ARG A 189 9.88 25.42 -31.54
N ARG A 190 10.99 24.87 -32.03
CA ARG A 190 12.23 25.63 -32.29
C ARG A 190 12.05 26.50 -33.54
N PRO A 191 12.52 27.76 -33.56
CA PRO A 191 12.76 28.47 -34.80
C PRO A 191 14.16 28.15 -35.38
N ALA A 192 14.28 28.48 -36.66
CA ALA A 192 15.34 28.16 -37.61
C ALA A 192 16.74 28.70 -37.25
#